data_AF-A0A537HUA9-F1
#
_entry.id   AF-A0A537HUA9-F1
#
_cell.length_a   1.000
_cell.length_b   1.000
_cell.length_c   1.000
_cell.angle_alpha   90.00
_cell.angle_beta   90.00
_cell.angle_gamma   90.00
#
_symmetry.space_group_name_H-M   'P 1'
#
loop_
_entity.id
_entity.type
_entity.pdbx_description
1 polymer ?
#
loop_
_entity_poly.entity_id
_entity_poly.type
_entity_poly.pdbx_seq_one_letter_code
_entity_poly.pdbx_strand_id
1 'polypeptide(L)'
;MKKTIFSLTLLLFVLDLFSQESTNLKHSRDYYLKKSKNQKTVANVFLAGGAACILTSLLIPKGEELAPSGFIYDRQYKNENIKNTFGGIGFLFILTSIPIYLASSKNKHKAMRATTINFNNQKIYFLKQNSYVFKMQPSFTLKIGL
;
A
#
# COMPACT_ATOMS: atom_id res chain seq x y z
N MET A 1 15.51 18.42 17.97
CA MET A 1 14.73 18.25 16.72
C MET A 1 15.60 18.05 15.49
N LYS A 2 16.56 18.94 15.16
CA LYS A 2 17.43 18.74 13.98
C LYS A 2 18.29 17.46 14.04
N LYS A 3 18.88 17.17 15.20
CA LYS A 3 19.72 15.97 15.44
C LYS A 3 18.92 14.66 15.37
N THR A 4 17.68 14.66 15.86
CA THR A 4 16.80 13.48 15.85
C THR A 4 16.29 13.19 14.45
N ILE A 5 15.92 14.23 13.68
CA ILE A 5 15.52 14.09 12.28
C ILE A 5 16.69 13.54 11.45
N PHE A 6 17.90 14.09 11.62
CA PHE A 6 19.10 13.63 10.91
C PHE A 6 19.44 12.17 11.23
N SER A 7 19.37 11.78 12.50
CA SER A 7 19.58 10.39 12.92
C SER A 7 18.54 9.43 12.33
N LEU A 8 17.27 9.85 12.24
CA LEU A 8 16.20 9.04 11.67
C LEU A 8 16.38 8.85 10.16
N THR A 9 16.73 9.92 9.43
CA THR A 9 17.03 9.83 7.99
C THR A 9 18.25 8.96 7.72
N LEU A 10 19.31 9.07 8.52
CA LEU A 10 20.50 8.25 8.37
C LEU A 10 20.18 6.76 8.60
N LEU A 11 19.35 6.45 9.61
CA LEU A 11 18.91 5.09 9.89
C LEU A 11 18.13 4.49 8.71
N LEU A 12 17.21 5.26 8.11
CA LEU A 12 16.44 4.81 6.95
C LEU A 12 17.35 4.53 5.74
N PHE A 13 18.35 5.37 5.49
CA PHE A 13 19.34 5.14 4.42
C PHE A 13 20.17 3.87 4.65
N VAL A 14 20.62 3.62 5.89
CA VAL A 14 21.40 2.41 6.22
C VAL A 14 20.53 1.16 6.02
N LEU A 15 19.25 1.21 6.39
CA LEU A 15 18.33 0.08 6.15
C LEU A 15 18.17 -0.23 4.66
N ASP A 16 18.10 0.77 3.79
CA ASP A 16 18.02 0.55 2.34
C ASP A 16 19.33 0.01 1.74
N LEU A 17 20.49 0.42 2.26
CA LEU A 17 21.80 0.00 1.76
C LEU A 17 22.19 -1.43 2.15
N PHE A 18 21.76 -1.90 3.34
CA PHE A 18 22.11 -3.21 3.87
C PHE A 18 20.96 -4.22 3.83
N SER A 19 19.82 -3.87 3.22
CA SER A 19 18.75 -4.82 2.99
C SER A 19 19.21 -5.87 1.98
N GLN A 20 19.47 -7.09 2.47
CA GLN A 20 19.75 -8.24 1.61
C GLN A 20 18.58 -8.41 0.64
N GLU A 21 18.91 -8.44 -0.66
CA GLU A 21 17.94 -8.80 -1.69
C GLU A 21 17.42 -10.19 -1.36
N SER A 22 16.17 -10.26 -0.89
CA SER A 22 15.57 -11.51 -0.42
C SER A 22 15.80 -12.56 -1.49
N THR A 23 16.45 -13.67 -1.15
CA THR A 23 16.52 -14.86 -1.99
C THR A 23 15.11 -15.10 -2.51
N ASN A 24 14.90 -14.84 -3.80
CA ASN A 24 13.57 -14.86 -4.40
C ASN A 24 13.10 -16.32 -4.38
N LEU A 25 12.49 -16.73 -3.27
CA LEU A 25 11.67 -17.92 -3.20
C LEU A 25 10.57 -17.67 -4.23
N LYS A 26 10.74 -18.27 -5.41
CA LYS A 26 9.82 -18.13 -6.53
C LYS A 26 8.51 -18.78 -6.12
N HIS A 27 7.66 -18.00 -5.46
CA HIS A 27 6.33 -18.45 -5.09
C HIS A 27 5.49 -18.72 -6.32
N SER A 28 4.61 -19.73 -6.23
CA SER A 28 3.72 -20.10 -7.31
C SER A 28 2.74 -18.97 -7.65
N ARG A 29 2.22 -19.01 -8.88
CA ARG A 29 1.13 -18.11 -9.31
C ARG A 29 -0.03 -18.11 -8.31
N ASP A 30 -0.44 -19.30 -7.87
CA ASP A 30 -1.62 -19.46 -7.01
C ASP A 30 -1.40 -18.83 -5.63
N TYR A 31 -0.17 -18.87 -5.12
CA TYR A 31 0.21 -18.12 -3.92
C TYR A 31 -0.02 -16.62 -4.12
N TYR A 32 0.49 -16.03 -5.21
CA TYR A 32 0.34 -14.59 -5.45
C TYR A 32 -1.11 -14.18 -5.72
N LEU A 33 -1.89 -15.02 -6.40
CA LEU A 33 -3.33 -14.79 -6.60
C LEU A 33 -4.10 -14.84 -5.29
N LYS A 34 -3.86 -15.86 -4.46
CA LYS A 34 -4.48 -15.98 -3.14
C LYS A 34 -4.13 -14.77 -2.27
N LYS A 35 -2.87 -14.36 -2.27
CA LYS A 35 -2.38 -13.18 -1.54
C LYS A 35 -3.04 -11.88 -2.01
N SER A 36 -3.11 -11.68 -3.34
CA SER A 36 -3.77 -10.50 -3.93
C SER A 36 -5.24 -10.43 -3.56
N LYS A 37 -5.98 -11.55 -3.65
CA LYS A 37 -7.39 -11.64 -3.27
C LYS A 37 -7.60 -11.30 -1.80
N ASN A 38 -6.83 -11.93 -0.90
CA ASN A 38 -6.94 -11.68 0.53
C ASN A 38 -6.68 -10.21 0.88
N GLN A 39 -5.63 -9.61 0.31
CA GLN A 39 -5.34 -8.19 0.53
C GLN A 39 -6.46 -7.29 0.00
N LYS A 40 -7.06 -7.61 -1.15
CA LYS A 40 -8.19 -6.85 -1.67
C LYS A 40 -9.40 -6.93 -0.73
N THR A 41 -9.68 -8.12 -0.20
CA THR A 41 -10.75 -8.31 0.79
C THR A 41 -10.49 -7.49 2.05
N VAL A 42 -9.27 -7.54 2.60
CA VAL A 42 -8.90 -6.73 3.78
C VAL A 42 -9.05 -5.24 3.48
N ALA A 43 -8.58 -4.76 2.32
CA ALA A 43 -8.73 -3.37 1.93
C ALA A 43 -10.20 -2.94 1.83
N ASN A 44 -11.07 -3.78 1.26
CA ASN A 44 -12.51 -3.53 1.21
C ASN A 44 -13.13 -3.44 2.61
N VAL A 45 -12.71 -4.31 3.55
CA VAL A 45 -13.20 -4.28 4.94
C VAL A 45 -12.78 -2.99 5.63
N PHE A 46 -11.52 -2.56 5.45
CA PHE A 46 -11.04 -1.29 6.00
C PHE A 46 -11.76 -0.09 5.41
N LEU A 47 -12.00 -0.09 4.09
CA LEU A 47 -12.74 0.96 3.42
C LEU A 47 -14.20 1.04 3.92
N ALA A 48 -14.90 -0.09 3.95
CA ALA A 48 -16.29 -0.16 4.38
C ALA A 48 -16.44 0.15 5.87
N GLY A 49 -15.57 -0.41 6.72
CA GLY A 49 -15.53 -0.13 8.15
C GLY A 49 -15.22 1.33 8.44
N GLY A 50 -14.23 1.91 7.75
CA GLY A 50 -13.90 3.33 7.86
C GLY A 50 -15.05 4.25 7.43
N ALA A 51 -15.72 3.93 6.32
CA ALA A 51 -16.90 4.66 5.88
C ALA A 51 -18.05 4.58 6.91
N ALA A 52 -18.30 3.40 7.49
CA ALA A 52 -19.28 3.24 8.56
C ALA A 52 -18.94 4.07 9.81
N CYS A 53 -17.67 4.13 10.21
CA CYS A 53 -17.21 4.99 11.30
C CYS A 53 -17.42 6.49 11.03
N ILE A 54 -17.19 6.94 9.79
CA ILE A 54 -17.46 8.34 9.41
C ILE A 54 -18.96 8.63 9.42
N LEU A 55 -19.78 7.73 8.86
CA LEU A 55 -21.23 7.90 8.85
C LEU A 55 -21.80 7.92 10.28
N THR A 56 -21.33 7.05 11.16
CA THR A 56 -21.72 7.07 12.58
C THR A 56 -21.30 8.36 13.27
N SER A 57 -20.10 8.89 12.99
CA SER A 57 -19.68 10.21 13.47
C SER A 57 -20.64 11.32 13.01
N LEU A 58 -21.13 11.30 11.78
CA LEU A 58 -22.08 12.31 11.28
C LEU A 58 -23.48 12.17 11.92
N LEU A 59 -23.88 10.95 12.27
CA LEU A 59 -25.19 10.67 12.87
C LEU A 59 -25.24 10.92 14.39
N ILE A 60 -24.10 10.94 15.08
CA ILE A 60 -24.07 11.21 16.53
C ILE A 60 -24.48 12.67 16.79
N PRO A 61 -25.57 12.91 17.55
CA PRO A 61 -25.99 14.27 17.89
C PRO A 61 -24.98 14.92 18.83
N LYS A 62 -24.81 16.24 18.71
CA LYS A 62 -23.84 17.01 19.51
C LYS A 62 -24.08 16.85 21.02
N GLY A 63 -25.33 16.72 21.45
CA GLY A 63 -25.70 16.66 22.87
C GLY A 63 -25.81 18.06 23.49
N GLU A 64 -25.92 18.10 24.81
CA GLU A 64 -25.99 19.35 25.58
C GLU A 64 -24.66 20.13 25.52
N GLU A 65 -24.77 21.45 25.57
CA GLU A 65 -23.62 22.36 25.67
C GLU A 65 -23.09 22.32 27.11
N LEU A 66 -21.80 22.00 27.27
CA LEU A 66 -21.19 21.75 28.58
C LEU A 66 -20.74 23.05 29.28
N ALA A 67 -20.55 24.13 28.54
CA ALA A 67 -20.14 25.42 29.06
C ALA A 67 -20.71 26.55 28.19
N PRO A 68 -21.12 27.70 28.77
CA PRO A 68 -21.64 28.82 28.01
C PRO A 68 -20.57 29.33 27.02
N SER A 69 -20.85 29.22 25.73
CA SER A 69 -19.98 29.72 24.68
C SER A 69 -20.19 31.22 24.41
N GLY A 70 -19.08 31.95 24.32
CA GLY A 70 -19.02 33.35 23.88
C GLY A 70 -18.28 33.48 22.54
N PHE A 71 -18.21 34.68 21.96
CA PHE A 71 -17.59 34.94 20.65
C PHE A 71 -16.11 34.52 20.54
N ILE A 72 -15.45 34.30 21.69
CA ILE A 72 -14.01 33.98 21.82
C ILE A 72 -13.75 32.55 22.34
N TYR A 73 -14.79 31.78 22.68
CA TYR A 73 -14.65 30.43 23.23
C TYR A 73 -15.34 29.41 22.33
N ASP A 74 -14.64 28.31 22.06
CA ASP A 74 -15.14 27.25 21.21
C ASP A 74 -16.30 26.51 21.91
N ARG A 75 -17.37 26.21 21.17
CA ARG A 75 -18.56 25.57 21.76
C ARG A 75 -18.26 24.10 22.02
N GLN A 76 -18.15 23.71 23.28
CA GLN A 76 -17.94 22.32 23.65
C GLN A 76 -19.26 21.60 23.89
N TYR A 77 -19.46 20.50 23.17
CA TYR A 77 -20.63 19.65 23.33
C TYR A 77 -20.28 18.30 23.95
N LYS A 78 -21.20 17.75 24.74
CA LYS A 78 -20.99 16.49 25.48
C LYS A 78 -20.51 15.32 24.61
N ASN A 79 -21.00 15.20 23.38
CA ASN A 79 -20.68 14.07 22.51
C ASN A 79 -19.55 14.35 21.51
N GLU A 80 -18.93 15.53 21.57
CA GLU A 80 -17.93 15.97 20.58
C GLU A 80 -16.71 15.04 20.53
N ASN A 81 -16.22 14.59 21.69
CA ASN A 81 -15.09 13.66 21.78
C ASN A 81 -15.40 12.33 21.09
N ILE A 82 -16.59 11.77 21.31
CA ILE A 82 -17.01 10.52 20.67
C ILE A 82 -17.13 10.73 19.17
N LYS A 83 -17.75 11.83 18.75
CA LYS A 83 -17.92 12.19 17.35
C LYS A 83 -16.59 12.29 16.61
N ASN A 84 -15.64 13.03 17.19
CA ASN A 84 -14.31 13.23 16.63
C ASN A 84 -13.50 11.93 16.62
N THR A 85 -13.67 11.07 17.63
CA THR A 85 -12.99 9.76 17.69
C THR A 85 -13.46 8.85 16.56
N PHE A 86 -14.77 8.69 16.36
CA PHE A 86 -15.31 7.89 15.26
C PHE A 86 -14.92 8.45 13.89
N GLY A 87 -14.95 9.78 13.73
CA GLY A 87 -14.50 10.44 12.51
C GLY A 87 -13.02 10.17 12.23
N GLY A 88 -12.16 10.39 13.23
CA GLY A 88 -10.71 10.20 13.12
C GLY A 88 -10.29 8.76 12.83
N ILE A 89 -10.86 7.79 13.55
CA ILE A 89 -10.62 6.35 13.29
C ILE A 89 -11.12 5.96 11.90
N GLY A 90 -12.28 6.47 11.49
CA GLY A 90 -12.83 6.21 10.17
C GLY A 90 -11.90 6.69 9.05
N PHE A 91 -11.39 7.91 9.14
CA PHE A 91 -10.38 8.43 8.22
C PHE A 91 -9.11 7.58 8.19
N LEU A 92 -8.62 7.15 9.36
CA LEU A 92 -7.43 6.32 9.46
C LEU A 92 -7.60 4.96 8.76
N PHE A 93 -8.77 4.33 8.90
CA PHE A 93 -9.06 3.07 8.21
C PHE A 93 -9.14 3.24 6.69
N ILE A 94 -9.74 4.32 6.20
CA ILE A 94 -9.77 4.60 4.76
C ILE A 94 -8.35 4.82 4.22
N LEU A 95 -7.53 5.62 4.91
CA LEU A 95 -6.14 5.88 4.51
C LEU A 95 -5.29 4.61 4.48
N THR A 96 -5.45 3.74 5.48
CA THR A 96 -4.73 2.45 5.54
C THR A 96 -5.19 1.45 4.48
N SER A 97 -6.41 1.58 3.94
CA SER A 97 -6.88 0.74 2.83
C SER A 97 -6.07 0.94 1.53
N ILE A 98 -5.57 2.16 1.28
CA ILE A 98 -4.85 2.54 0.05
C ILE A 98 -3.56 1.73 -0.16
N PRO A 99 -2.60 1.69 0.79
CA PRO A 99 -1.39 0.89 0.62
C PRO A 99 -1.71 -0.62 0.50
N ILE A 100 -2.80 -1.10 1.10
CA ILE A 100 -3.23 -2.50 0.98
C ILE A 100 -3.75 -2.79 -0.44
N TYR A 101 -4.53 -1.89 -1.05
CA TYR A 101 -4.92 -2.01 -2.46
C TYR A 101 -3.72 -2.00 -3.40
N LEU A 102 -2.73 -1.13 -3.16
CA LEU A 102 -1.50 -1.09 -3.93
C LEU A 102 -0.72 -2.41 -3.81
N ALA A 103 -0.61 -2.96 -2.60
CA ALA A 103 0.02 -4.27 -2.37
C ALA A 103 -0.73 -5.40 -3.09
N SER A 104 -2.08 -5.38 -3.06
CA SER A 104 -2.92 -6.34 -3.77
C SER A 104 -2.68 -6.29 -5.29
N SER A 105 -2.62 -5.08 -5.86
CA SER A 105 -2.35 -4.86 -7.27
C SER A 105 -0.95 -5.35 -7.66
N LYS A 106 0.08 -5.02 -6.87
CA LYS A 106 1.44 -5.53 -7.08
C LYS A 106 1.49 -7.06 -7.09
N ASN A 107 0.78 -7.72 -6.17
CA ASN A 107 0.71 -9.18 -6.13
C ASN A 107 -0.07 -9.78 -7.31
N LYS A 108 -1.10 -9.09 -7.82
CA LYS A 108 -1.78 -9.48 -9.06
C LYS A 108 -0.82 -9.44 -10.26
N HIS A 109 0.00 -8.40 -10.37
CA HIS A 109 1.02 -8.31 -11.42
C HIS A 109 2.12 -9.38 -11.26
N LYS A 110 2.53 -9.71 -10.03
CA LYS A 110 3.46 -10.82 -9.77
C LYS A 110 2.86 -12.17 -10.19
N ALA A 111 1.59 -12.42 -9.88
CA ALA A 111 0.88 -13.61 -10.35
C ALA A 111 0.86 -13.69 -11.88
N MET A 112 0.58 -12.57 -12.55
CA MET A 112 0.57 -12.50 -14.02
C MET A 112 1.95 -12.83 -14.61
N ARG A 113 3.04 -12.26 -14.06
CA ARG A 113 4.42 -12.56 -14.47
C ARG A 113 4.87 -14.00 -14.16
N ALA A 114 4.25 -14.64 -13.18
CA ALA A 114 4.49 -16.05 -12.85
C ALA A 114 3.71 -17.02 -13.76
N THR A 115 2.89 -16.51 -14.68
CA THR A 115 2.11 -17.31 -15.64
C THR A 115 2.93 -17.60 -16.90
N THR A 116 2.47 -18.61 -17.63
CA THR A 116 2.93 -19.10 -18.94
C THR A 116 3.42 -18.05 -19.92
N ILE A 117 2.88 -16.83 -19.95
CA ILE A 117 3.27 -15.78 -20.91
C ILE A 117 4.05 -14.67 -20.18
N ASN A 118 5.36 -14.59 -20.44
CA ASN A 118 6.19 -13.49 -19.97
C ASN A 118 6.81 -12.76 -21.17
N PHE A 119 6.52 -11.47 -21.30
CA PHE A 119 7.22 -10.57 -22.22
C PHE A 119 8.34 -9.88 -21.46
N ASN A 120 9.58 -10.11 -21.87
CA ASN A 120 10.76 -9.50 -21.24
C ASN A 120 11.72 -9.00 -22.32
N ASN A 121 12.47 -7.92 -22.05
CA ASN A 121 13.54 -7.50 -22.94
C ASN A 121 14.85 -8.10 -22.43
N GLN A 122 15.32 -9.14 -23.11
CA GLN A 122 16.59 -9.77 -22.77
C GLN A 122 17.73 -8.99 -23.42
N LYS A 123 18.76 -8.69 -22.62
CA LYS A 123 20.02 -8.16 -23.14
C LYS A 123 20.81 -9.35 -23.68
N ILE A 124 21.00 -9.37 -24.99
CA ILE A 124 21.89 -10.35 -25.62
C ILE A 124 23.18 -9.66 -26.08
N TYR A 125 24.28 -10.40 -26.05
CA TYR A 125 25.52 -9.97 -26.68
C TYR A 125 25.39 -10.23 -28.18
N PHE A 126 25.43 -9.16 -28.96
CA PHE A 126 25.41 -9.26 -30.41
C PHE A 126 26.80 -8.95 -30.94
N LEU A 127 27.35 -9.85 -31.76
CA LEU A 127 28.63 -9.62 -32.40
C LEU A 127 28.44 -8.56 -33.49
N LYS A 128 29.08 -7.41 -33.34
CA LYS A 128 29.11 -6.37 -34.37
C LYS A 128 30.56 -6.06 -34.69
N GLN A 129 30.98 -6.45 -35.89
CA GLN A 129 32.39 -6.43 -36.31
C GLN A 129 33.26 -7.21 -35.31
N ASN A 130 34.26 -6.57 -34.69
CA ASN A 130 35.21 -7.15 -33.75
C ASN A 130 34.84 -6.96 -32.27
N SER A 131 33.62 -6.53 -31.95
CA SER A 131 33.21 -6.28 -30.57
C SER A 131 31.82 -6.81 -30.24
N TYR A 132 31.63 -7.19 -28.98
CA TYR A 132 30.32 -7.56 -28.45
C TYR A 132 29.60 -6.30 -27.96
N VAL A 133 28.45 -6.01 -28.55
CA VAL A 133 27.61 -4.89 -28.15
C VAL A 133 26.34 -5.42 -27.50
N PHE A 134 25.93 -4.81 -26.39
CA PHE A 134 24.65 -5.13 -25.76
C PHE A 134 23.50 -4.60 -26.62
N LYS A 135 22.63 -5.51 -27.06
CA LYS A 135 21.38 -5.15 -27.73
C LYS A 135 20.21 -5.69 -26.92
N MET A 136 19.20 -4.85 -26.68
CA MET A 136 17.93 -5.32 -26.12
C MET A 136 17.10 -5.97 -27.23
N GLN A 137 16.70 -7.21 -26.99
CA GLN A 137 15.73 -7.92 -27.84
C GLN A 137 14.47 -8.24 -27.04
N PRO A 138 13.28 -8.01 -27.61
CA PRO A 138 12.04 -8.49 -27.02
C PRO A 138 12.04 -10.02 -27.03
N SER A 139 11.77 -10.61 -25.88
CA SER A 139 11.63 -12.05 -25.69
C SER A 139 10.22 -12.37 -25.20
N PHE A 140 9.66 -13.44 -25.76
CA PHE A 140 8.37 -14.00 -25.36
C PHE A 140 8.62 -15.40 -24.82
N THR A 141 8.35 -15.61 -23.54
CA THR A 141 8.44 -16.94 -22.92
C THR A 141 7.02 -17.48 -22.78
N LEU A 142 6.76 -18.65 -23.40
CA LEU A 142 5.53 -19.42 -23.26
C LEU A 142 5.82 -20.73 -22.51
N LYS A 143 5.43 -20.85 -21.23
CA LYS A 143 5.50 -22.12 -20.49
C LYS A 143 4.24 -22.97 -20.71
N ILE A 144 4.26 -23.82 -21.73
CA ILE A 144 3.21 -24.82 -21.99
C ILE A 144 3.30 -25.89 -20.90
N GLY A 145 2.21 -26.11 -20.16
CA GLY A 145 2.07 -27.29 -19.32
C GLY A 145 1.62 -28.45 -20.23
N LEU A 146 2.44 -29.50 -20.30
CA LEU A 146 2.03 -30.82 -20.78
C LEU A 146 1.23 -31.52 -19.68
#